data_AF-A0A1R3WT34-F1
#
_entry.id   AF-A0A1R3WT34-F1
#
_cell.length_a   1.000
_cell.length_b   1.000
_cell.length_c   1.000
_cell.angle_alpha   90.00
_cell.angle_beta   90.00
_cell.angle_gamma   90.00
#
_symmetry.space_group_name_H-M   'P 1'
#
loop_
_entity.id
_entity.type
_entity.pdbx_description
1 polymer ?
#
loop_
_entity_poly.entity_id
_entity_poly.type
_entity_poly.pdbx_seq_one_letter_code
_entity_poly.pdbx_strand_id
1 'polypeptide(L)' 'MTVEAPETRIVNSWRVACDGGEGALGHPRVWLRIPPERGWVECGYCDARFVHRDCVDKASVGGMGKEV' A
#
# COMPACT_ATOMS: atom_id res chain seq x y z
N MET A 1 12.01 20.91 0.33
CA MET A 1 10.66 20.41 0.03
C MET A 1 10.52 19.09 0.78
N THR A 2 9.94 19.13 1.98
CA THR A 2 9.80 17.97 2.87
C THR A 2 8.73 17.08 2.26
N VAL A 3 9.12 15.90 1.75
CA VAL A 3 8.14 14.95 1.21
C VAL A 3 7.30 14.48 2.39
N GLU A 4 6.07 14.95 2.45
CA GLU A 4 5.08 14.49 3.42
C GLU A 4 4.87 13.03 3.07
N ALA A 5 5.30 12.14 3.97
CA ALA A 5 5.31 10.71 3.71
C ALA A 5 3.89 10.28 3.28
N PRO A 6 3.74 9.58 2.14
CA PRO A 6 2.43 9.05 1.75
C PRO A 6 1.87 8.26 2.93
N GLU A 7 0.54 8.35 3.17
CA GLU A 7 -0.19 7.60 4.20
C GLU A 7 0.11 6.09 4.05
N THR A 8 1.21 5.67 4.67
CA THR A 8 1.79 4.35 4.49
C THR A 8 1.40 3.50 5.68
N ARG A 9 0.52 2.54 5.44
CA ARG A 9 0.01 1.65 6.48
C ARG A 9 0.77 0.34 6.45
N ILE A 10 1.50 0.08 7.52
CA ILE A 10 2.24 -1.17 7.69
C ILE A 10 1.26 -2.27 8.13
N VAL A 11 1.15 -3.32 7.33
CA VAL A 11 0.28 -4.46 7.60
C VAL A 11 1.10 -5.72 7.81
N ASN A 12 0.58 -6.67 8.58
CA ASN A 12 1.23 -7.98 8.79
C ASN A 12 0.69 -9.08 7.86
N SER A 13 -0.34 -8.76 7.07
CA SER A 13 -1.01 -9.72 6.20
C SER A 13 -0.78 -9.38 4.74
N TRP A 14 -0.54 -10.42 3.92
CA TRP A 14 -0.48 -10.30 2.45
C TRP A 14 -1.80 -9.92 1.81
N ARG A 15 -2.92 -10.06 2.54
CA ARG A 15 -4.25 -9.66 2.12
C ARG A 15 -4.76 -8.58 3.05
N VAL A 16 -5.13 -7.43 2.48
CA VAL A 16 -5.57 -6.25 3.20
C VAL A 16 -7.00 -5.94 2.80
N ALA A 17 -7.86 -5.74 3.80
CA ALA A 17 -9.16 -5.14 3.56
C ALA A 17 -9.00 -3.62 3.69
N CYS A 18 -9.14 -2.89 2.59
CA CYS A 18 -9.25 -1.44 2.63
C CYS A 18 -10.74 -1.09 2.70
N ASP A 19 -11.13 -0.37 3.75
CA ASP A 19 -12.52 0.06 4.01
C ASP A 19 -12.70 1.56 3.72
N GLY A 20 -11.80 2.16 2.93
CA GLY A 20 -11.93 3.57 2.54
C GLY A 20 -11.30 4.58 3.49
N GLY A 21 -11.11 4.25 4.77
CA GLY A 21 -10.58 5.19 5.78
C GLY A 21 -11.51 6.40 6.01
N GLU A 22 -11.39 7.06 7.16
CA GLU A 22 -12.24 8.20 7.56
C GLU A 22 -12.17 9.35 6.53
N GLY A 23 -13.14 9.41 5.61
CA GLY A 23 -13.27 10.49 4.65
C GLY A 23 -14.51 10.33 3.77
N ALA A 24 -15.10 11.46 3.37
CA ALA A 24 -16.32 11.50 2.54
C ALA A 24 -16.17 10.87 1.14
N LEU A 25 -14.95 10.49 0.75
CA LEU A 25 -14.61 9.79 -0.50
C LEU A 25 -14.21 8.31 -0.28
N GLY A 26 -14.48 7.75 0.91
CA GLY A 26 -14.20 6.34 1.19
C GLY A 26 -15.00 5.40 0.28
N HIS A 27 -14.32 4.41 -0.31
CA HIS A 27 -14.93 3.36 -1.12
C HIS A 27 -15.42 2.19 -0.24
N PRO A 28 -16.35 1.35 -0.72
CA PRO A 28 -16.75 0.13 -0.02
C PRO A 28 -15.58 -0.81 0.22
N ARG A 29 -15.69 -1.72 1.20
CA ARG A 29 -14.65 -2.71 1.52
C ARG A 29 -14.14 -3.46 0.28
N VAL A 30 -12.88 -3.24 -0.06
CA VAL A 30 -12.17 -3.99 -1.10
C VAL A 30 -11.03 -4.79 -0.51
N TRP A 31 -10.73 -5.92 -1.13
CA TRP A 31 -9.63 -6.78 -0.74
C TRP A 31 -8.46 -6.56 -1.69
N LEU A 32 -7.40 -5.96 -1.18
CA LEU A 32 -6.14 -5.76 -1.89
C LEU A 32 -5.18 -6.90 -1.51
N ARG A 33 -4.41 -7.40 -2.49
CA ARG A 33 -3.36 -8.37 -2.27
C ARG A 33 -2.02 -7.68 -2.44
N ILE A 34 -1.16 -7.77 -1.44
CA ILE A 34 0.21 -7.29 -1.52
C ILE A 34 1.04 -8.35 -2.25
N PRO A 35 1.59 -8.02 -3.44
CA PRO A 35 2.48 -8.94 -4.12
C PRO A 35 3.82 -9.02 -3.35
N PRO A 36 4.33 -10.23 -3.03
CA PRO A 36 5.54 -10.40 -2.23
C PRO A 36 6.82 -9.91 -2.93
N GLU A 37 6.81 -9.90 -4.26
CA GLU A 37 7.85 -9.32 -5.11
C GLU A 37 7.99 -7.81 -4.93
N ARG A 38 6.87 -7.09 -4.77
CA ARG A 38 6.85 -5.63 -4.59
C ARG A 38 6.90 -5.22 -3.13
N GLY A 39 6.25 -5.99 -2.26
CA GLY A 39 6.16 -5.71 -0.83
C GLY A 39 5.09 -4.72 -0.40
N TRP A 40 4.42 -4.09 -1.37
CA TRP A 40 3.42 -3.08 -1.10
C TRP A 40 2.34 -3.04 -2.19
N VAL A 41 1.17 -2.53 -1.82
CA VAL A 41 0.03 -2.30 -2.73
C VAL A 41 -0.61 -0.96 -2.39
N GLU A 42 -1.11 -0.26 -3.41
CA GLU A 42 -1.86 0.99 -3.24
C GLU A 42 -3.35 0.73 -3.45
N CYS A 43 -4.17 1.41 -2.66
CA CYS A 43 -5.59 1.46 -2.94
C CYS A 43 -5.87 2.58 -3.94
N GLY A 44 -6.35 2.23 -5.14
CA GLY A 44 -6.64 3.20 -6.21
C GLY A 44 -7.85 4.14 -5.96
N TYR A 45 -8.34 4.21 -4.73
CA TYR A 45 -9.45 5.09 -4.33
C TYR A 45 -9.05 6.03 -3.19
N CYS A 46 -8.30 5.52 -2.20
CA CYS A 46 -7.88 6.30 -1.03
C CYS A 46 -6.41 6.74 -1.09
N ASP A 47 -5.69 6.34 -2.14
CA ASP A 47 -4.24 6.51 -2.28
C ASP A 47 -3.42 6.01 -1.05
N ALA A 48 -4.05 5.20 -0.19
CA ALA A 48 -3.40 4.59 0.95
C ALA A 48 -2.45 3.51 0.46
N ARG A 49 -1.17 3.62 0.83
CA ARG A 49 -0.15 2.63 0.50
C ARG A 49 -0.03 1.63 1.62
N PHE A 50 -0.36 0.37 1.35
CA PHE A 50 -0.21 -0.72 2.30
C PHE A 50 1.10 -1.45 2.05
N VAL A 51 1.99 -1.43 3.04
CA VAL A 51 3.30 -2.08 2.98
C VAL A 51 3.30 -3.25 3.94
N HIS A 52 3.77 -4.40 3.48
CA HIS A 52 3.93 -5.54 4.38
C HIS A 52 5.10 -5.28 5.35
N ARG A 53 4.94 -5.61 6.64
CA ARG A 53 5.96 -5.38 7.69
C ARG A 53 7.33 -5.94 7.32
N ASP A 54 7.34 -7.09 6.66
CA ASP A 54 8.56 -7.75 6.16
C ASP A 54 9.28 -6.98 5.05
N CYS A 55 8.54 -6.14 4.32
CA CYS A 55 9.03 -5.41 3.15
C CYS A 55 9.18 -3.89 3.39
N VAL A 56 9.04 -3.43 4.63
CA VAL A 56 9.21 -2.01 5.01
C VAL A 56 10.60 -1.49 4.64
N ASP A 57 11.64 -2.34 4.76
CA ASP A 57 13.01 -2.01 4.38
C ASP A 57 13.19 -1.82 2.85
N LYS A 58 12.47 -2.62 2.05
CA LYS A 58 12.54 -2.55 0.58
C LYS A 58 11.73 -1.40 -0.01
N ALA A 59 10.72 -0.90 0.71
CA ALA A 59 9.83 0.16 0.22
C ALA A 59 10.53 1.52 0.04
N SER A 60 11.69 1.74 0.67
CA SER A 60 12.48 2.97 0.54
C SER A 60 13.40 2.99 -0.69
N VAL A 61 13.64 1.84 -1.35
CA VAL A 61 14.48 1.77 -2.55
C VAL A 61 13.57 1.71 -3.77
N GLY A 62 13.41 2.86 -4.41
CA GLY A 62 12.67 2.97 -5.67
C GLY A 62 13.21 2.03 -6.74
N GLY A 63 12.31 1.22 -7.30
CA GLY A 63 12.38 0.70 -8.66
C GLY A 63 13.19 -0.58 -8.89
N MET A 64 12.53 -1.57 -9.48
CA MET A 64 12.99 -2.67 -10.37
C MET A 64 12.14 -3.91 -10.05
N GLY A 65 11.28 -4.49 -10.91
CA GLY A 65 11.04 -4.37 -12.34
C GLY A 65 10.75 -5.77 -12.87
N LYS A 66 9.60 -6.01 -13.51
CA LYS A 66 9.47 -6.88 -14.70
C LYS A 66 8.06 -6.85 -15.32
N GLU A 67 7.97 -6.12 -16.43
CA GLU A 67 7.41 -6.54 -17.72
C GLU A 67 6.77 -7.94 -17.78
N VAL A 68 5.46 -7.97 -18.09
CA VAL A 68 4.83 -8.84 -19.09
C VAL A 68 3.73 -8.06 -19.82
#